data_AF-A0A6B0BNB8-F1
#
_entry.id   AF-A0A6B0BNB8-F1
#
_cell.length_a   1.000
_cell.length_b   1.000
_cell.length_c   1.000
_cell.angle_alpha   90.00
_cell.angle_beta   90.00
_cell.angle_gamma   90.00
#
_symmetry.space_group_name_H-M   'P 1'
#
loop_
_entity.id
_entity.type
_entity.pdbx_description
1 polymer ?
#
loop_
_entity_poly.entity_id
_entity_poly.type
_entity_poly.pdbx_seq_one_letter_code
_entity_poly.pdbx_strand_id
1 'polypeptide(L)' 'MKILVVCGHGLGSSFMVEMNAQEALKQLNAPSDIEVEHSDIMTASPEMADLFICGRDLAENA' A
#
# COMPACT_ATOMS: atom_id res chain seq x y z
N MET A 1 2.28 4.34 -12.52
CA MET A 1 1.05 4.25 -11.67
C MET A 1 1.48 4.23 -10.21
N LYS A 2 0.78 4.92 -9.30
CA LYS A 2 1.15 4.96 -7.88
C LYS A 2 0.22 4.10 -7.03
N ILE A 3 0.80 3.20 -6.24
CA ILE A 3 0.11 2.35 -5.27
C ILE A 3 0.50 2.81 -3.86
N LEU A 4 -0.48 3.10 -3.02
CA LEU A 4 -0.25 3.41 -1.61
C LEU A 4 -0.79 2.32 -0.70
N VAL A 5 0.10 1.76 0.12
CA VAL A 5 -0.25 0.81 1.17
C VAL A 5 -0.57 1.55 2.46
N VAL A 6 -1.71 1.25 3.07
CA VAL A 6 -2.17 1.88 4.32
C VAL A 6 -2.51 0.80 5.36
N CYS A 7 -1.98 0.94 6.57
CA CYS A 7 -2.33 0.06 7.68
C CYS A 7 -2.64 0.83 8.97
N GLY A 8 -3.46 0.23 9.86
CA GLY A 8 -3.87 0.83 11.13
C GLY A 8 -2.91 0.57 12.29
N HIS A 9 -1.91 -0.30 12.09
CA HIS A 9 -1.06 -0.85 13.15
C HIS A 9 0.37 -0.26 13.20
N GLY A 10 0.69 0.72 12.34
CA GLY A 10 1.95 1.47 12.34
C GLY A 10 2.90 1.15 11.17
N LEU A 11 4.06 1.82 11.12
CA LEU A 11 4.99 1.80 9.97
C LEU A 11 5.51 0.40 9.61
N GLY A 12 5.76 -0.47 10.60
CA GLY A 12 6.33 -1.80 10.36
C GLY A 12 5.40 -2.75 9.59
N SER A 13 4.10 -2.71 9.87
CA SER A 13 3.09 -3.49 9.13
C SER A 13 2.86 -2.94 7.73
N SER A 14 2.84 -1.61 7.56
CA SER A 14 2.73 -0.98 6.24
C SER A 14 3.93 -1.35 5.35
N PHE A 15 5.14 -1.35 5.90
CA PHE A 15 6.35 -1.71 5.16
C PHE A 15 6.39 -3.18 4.72
N MET A 16 5.90 -4.10 5.56
CA MET A 16 5.82 -5.52 5.17
C MET A 16 4.87 -5.74 3.98
N VAL A 17 3.75 -5.01 3.95
CA VAL A 17 2.79 -5.09 2.84
C VAL A 17 3.35 -4.43 1.57
N GLU A 18 4.12 -3.34 1.69
CA GLU A 18 4.88 -2.76 0.56
C GLU A 18 5.80 -3.78 -0.10
N MET A 19 6.65 -4.47 0.69
CA MET A 19 7.55 -5.49 0.16
C MET A 19 6.79 -6.63 -0.54
N ASN A 20 5.69 -7.11 0.05
CA ASN A 20 4.87 -8.15 -0.56
C ASN A 20 4.20 -7.69 -1.86
N ALA A 21 3.73 -6.44 -1.91
CA ALA A 21 3.16 -5.86 -3.12
C ALA A 21 4.22 -5.74 -4.23
N GLN A 22 5.42 -5.28 -3.91
CA GLN A 22 6.55 -5.25 -4.85
C GLN A 22 6.90 -6.64 -5.38
N GLU A 23 6.95 -7.66 -4.52
CA GLU A 23 7.20 -9.05 -4.95
C GLU A 23 6.06 -9.59 -5.84
N ALA A 24 4.80 -9.28 -5.53
CA ALA A 24 3.66 -9.68 -6.36
C ALA A 24 3.72 -9.01 -7.75
N LEU A 25 4.06 -7.72 -7.83
CA LEU A 25 4.24 -7.02 -9.10
C LEU A 25 5.35 -7.66 -9.95
N LYS A 26 6.46 -8.06 -9.33
CA LYS A 26 7.53 -8.81 -10.03
C LYS A 26 7.02 -10.14 -10.60
N GLN A 27 6.28 -10.91 -9.80
CA GLN A 27 5.71 -12.20 -10.25
C GLN A 27 4.70 -12.04 -11.39
N LEU A 28 3.96 -10.93 -11.41
CA LEU A 28 3.00 -10.60 -12.46
C LEU A 28 3.64 -10.02 -13.72
N ASN A 29 4.97 -9.84 -13.76
CA ASN A 29 5.69 -9.11 -14.81
C ASN A 29 5.07 -7.72 -15.07
N ALA A 30 4.68 -7.05 -13.99
CA ALA A 30 4.02 -5.76 -14.08
C ALA A 30 5.00 -4.68 -14.62
N PRO A 31 4.48 -3.62 -15.26
CA PRO A 31 5.29 -2.50 -15.74
C PRO A 31 6.17 -1.89 -14.65
N SER A 32 7.40 -1.50 -15.00
CA SER A 32 8.36 -0.94 -14.05
C SER A 32 8.05 0.50 -13.62
N ASP A 33 7.06 1.16 -14.23
CA ASP A 33 6.58 2.49 -13.83
C ASP A 33 5.57 2.45 -12.66
N ILE A 34 5.28 1.25 -12.13
CA ILE A 34 4.45 1.10 -10.93
C ILE A 34 5.33 1.35 -9.70
N GLU A 35 5.00 2.41 -8.98
CA GLU A 35 5.62 2.76 -7.70
C GLU A 35 4.73 2.30 -6.56
N VAL A 36 5.32 1.63 -5.57
CA VAL A 36 4.64 1.21 -4.35
C VAL A 36 5.25 1.95 -3.19
N GLU A 37 4.44 2.74 -2.50
CA GLU A 37 4.80 3.43 -1.26
C GLU A 37 3.88 2.98 -0.13
N HIS A 38 4.27 3.29 1.09
CA HIS A 38 3.45 3.01 2.26
C HIS A 38 3.22 4.29 3.07
N SER A 39 2.07 4.36 3.73
CA SER A 39 1.74 5.44 4.66
C SER A 39 0.97 4.91 5.86
N ASP A 40 0.74 5.77 6.83
CA ASP A 40 -0.24 5.56 7.88
C ASP A 40 -1.63 6.06 7.47
N ILE A 41 -2.67 5.57 8.15
CA ILE A 41 -4.06 5.98 7.89
C ILE A 41 -4.31 7.46 8.21
N MET A 42 -3.54 8.04 9.13
CA MET A 42 -3.75 9.40 9.62
C MET A 42 -3.30 10.45 8.60
N THR A 43 -2.35 10.09 7.74
CA THR A 43 -1.75 10.99 6.75
C THR A 43 -2.14 10.64 5.31
N ALA A 44 -2.68 9.45 5.04
CA ALA A 44 -3.16 9.08 3.72
C ALA A 44 -4.25 10.03 3.21
N SER A 45 -4.14 10.50 1.97
CA SER A 45 -5.15 11.35 1.31
C SER A 45 -5.49 10.81 -0.08
N PRO A 46 -6.71 11.06 -0.60
CA PRO A 46 -7.18 10.48 -1.86
C PRO A 46 -6.31 10.81 -3.08
N GLU A 47 -5.58 11.93 -3.06
CA GLU A 47 -4.70 12.33 -4.16
C GLU A 47 -3.32 11.66 -4.16
N MET A 48 -3.02 10.84 -3.16
CA MET A 48 -1.68 10.25 -2.99
C MET A 48 -1.41 9.03 -3.87
N ALA A 49 -2.44 8.38 -4.42
CA ALA A 49 -2.27 7.18 -5.25
C ALA A 49 -3.44 6.92 -6.19
N ASP A 50 -3.17 6.15 -7.24
CA ASP A 50 -4.17 5.61 -8.17
C ASP A 50 -4.89 4.38 -7.58
N LEU A 51 -4.19 3.64 -6.71
CA LEU A 51 -4.68 2.42 -6.06
C LEU A 51 -4.24 2.40 -4.59
N PHE A 52 -5.17 2.12 -3.70
CA PHE A 52 -4.91 1.95 -2.28
C PHE A 52 -5.00 0.47 -1.90
N ILE A 53 -3.99 -0.02 -1.19
CA ILE A 53 -3.99 -1.35 -0.58
C ILE A 53 -4.13 -1.16 0.92
N CYS A 54 -5.29 -1.50 1.47
CA CYS A 54 -5.56 -1.39 2.88
C CYS A 54 -5.54 -2.75 3.56
N GLY A 55 -4.97 -2.82 4.76
CA GLY A 55 -5.13 -3.98 5.64
C GLY A 55 -6.60 -4.24 5.96
N ARG A 56 -6.99 -5.51 6.14
CA ARG A 56 -8.38 -5.87 6.47
C ARG A 56 -8.84 -5.23 7.79
N ASP A 57 -7.90 -5.04 8.71
CA ASP A 57 -8.12 -4.36 9.97
C ASP A 57 -8.69 -2.94 9.79
N LEU A 58 -8.36 -2.25 8.69
CA LEU A 58 -8.94 -0.95 8.38
C LEU A 58 -10.44 -1.04 8.07
N ALA A 59 -10.88 -2.11 7.41
CA ALA A 59 -12.29 -2.29 7.07
C ALA A 59 -13.17 -2.56 8.31
N GLU A 60 -12.59 -3.14 9.35
CA GLU A 60 -13.28 -3.44 10.60
C GLU A 60 -13.32 -2.23 11.57
N ASN A 61 -12.48 -1.22 11.33
CA ASN A 61 -12.32 -0.04 12.19
C ASN A 61 -12.65 1.30 11.49
N ALA A 62 -13.25 1.27 10.29
CA ALA A 62 -13.72 2.44 9.54
C ALA A 62 -15.20 2.74 9.78
#